data_AF-A0A5B1LPS4-F1
#
_entry.id   AF-A0A5B1LPS4-F1
#
_cell.length_a   1.000
_cell.length_b   1.000
_cell.length_c   1.000
_cell.angle_alpha   90.00
_cell.angle_beta   90.00
_cell.angle_gamma   90.00
#
_symmetry.space_group_name_H-M   'P 1'
#
loop_
_entity.id
_entity.type
_entity.pdbx_description
1 polymer ?
#
loop_
_entity_poly.entity_id
_entity_poly.type
_entity_poly.pdbx_seq_one_letter_code
_entity_poly.pdbx_strand_id
1 'polypeptide(L)'
;MVALTLVSCSSGTDADPPGQRAAEASPTVLEPLRCDADKVSDHAKDVIEKVGGLHGEGFVVRFAQSTRLGVVALVTGDLTKAGSTLVEQYGVSVVAAWDESVEEIGKGGFRQVDRVVAEHCPS
;
A
#
# COMPACT_ATOMS: atom_id res chain seq x y z
N MET A 1 47.25 -45.79 -11.29
CA MET A 1 45.79 -45.60 -11.13
C MET A 1 45.58 -44.52 -10.08
N VAL A 2 44.66 -43.59 -10.32
CA VAL A 2 44.21 -42.49 -9.41
C VAL A 2 45.18 -41.30 -9.32
N ALA A 3 44.79 -40.03 -9.41
CA ALA A 3 43.67 -39.32 -10.06
C ALA A 3 44.10 -37.84 -10.13
N LEU A 4 43.83 -37.16 -11.25
CA LEU A 4 43.92 -35.71 -11.38
C LEU A 4 42.84 -35.08 -10.48
N THR A 5 43.20 -34.06 -9.69
CA THR A 5 42.21 -33.08 -9.23
C THR A 5 42.80 -31.68 -9.37
N LEU A 6 42.12 -30.85 -10.15
CA LEU A 6 42.46 -29.47 -10.48
C LEU A 6 42.27 -28.59 -9.23
N VAL A 7 43.33 -27.88 -8.84
CA VAL A 7 43.25 -26.73 -7.93
C VAL A 7 42.81 -25.53 -8.76
N SER A 8 41.65 -24.96 -8.42
CA SER A 8 41.17 -23.69 -8.95
C SER A 8 41.37 -22.59 -7.91
N CYS A 9 41.83 -21.44 -8.37
CA CYS A 9 42.22 -20.29 -7.55
C CYS A 9 41.03 -19.44 -7.09
N SER A 10 41.17 -18.90 -5.88
CA SER A 10 40.84 -17.55 -5.38
C SER A 10 39.57 -16.83 -5.88
N SER A 11 38.72 -16.43 -4.93
CA SER A 11 38.70 -15.06 -4.35
C SER A 11 37.47 -14.93 -3.46
N GLY A 12 37.65 -14.51 -2.21
CA GLY A 12 36.54 -14.11 -1.35
C GLY A 12 36.00 -12.76 -1.76
N THR A 13 34.69 -12.56 -1.62
CA THR A 13 34.04 -11.47 -0.86
C THR A 13 32.53 -11.55 -1.01
N ASP A 14 31.88 -11.25 0.11
CA ASP A 14 30.49 -10.86 0.32
C ASP A 14 29.36 -11.83 -0.05
N ALA A 15 28.81 -12.42 1.00
CA ALA A 15 27.50 -13.01 1.02
C ALA A 15 26.44 -11.92 0.72
N ASP A 16 25.85 -11.97 -0.46
CA ASP A 16 24.52 -11.41 -0.72
C ASP A 16 23.51 -12.08 0.23
N PRO A 17 22.81 -11.36 1.13
CA PRO A 17 21.65 -11.93 1.80
C PRO A 17 20.52 -12.12 0.78
N PRO A 18 19.86 -13.29 0.75
CA PRO A 18 18.82 -13.56 -0.22
C PRO A 18 17.53 -12.82 0.16
N GLY A 19 16.99 -12.06 -0.78
CA GLY A 19 15.56 -11.87 -0.92
C GLY A 19 14.89 -10.95 0.10
N GLN A 20 15.00 -9.64 -0.15
CA GLN A 20 13.84 -8.77 0.11
C GLN A 20 12.82 -9.04 -1.01
N ARG A 21 12.09 -10.16 -0.87
CA ARG A 21 10.76 -10.25 -1.47
C ARG A 21 10.04 -8.98 -1.01
N ALA A 22 9.57 -8.18 -1.96
CA ALA A 22 8.50 -7.24 -1.71
C ALA A 22 7.43 -8.03 -0.95
N ALA A 23 7.36 -7.82 0.36
CA ALA A 23 6.26 -8.32 1.14
C ALA A 23 5.03 -7.73 0.45
N GLU A 24 4.20 -8.58 -0.11
CA GLU A 24 2.88 -8.21 -0.61
C GLU A 24 2.14 -7.64 0.59
N ALA A 25 2.31 -6.34 0.79
CA ALA A 25 1.87 -5.64 1.97
C ALA A 25 0.35 -5.62 1.85
N SER A 26 -0.28 -6.55 2.56
CA SER A 26 -1.72 -6.68 2.59
C SER A 26 -2.31 -5.37 3.11
N PRO A 27 -3.42 -4.88 2.53
CA PRO A 27 -4.00 -3.61 2.92
C PRO A 27 -4.33 -3.59 4.41
N THR A 28 -4.05 -2.48 5.09
CA THR A 28 -4.44 -2.28 6.48
C THR A 28 -5.90 -1.83 6.51
N VAL A 29 -6.74 -2.57 7.23
CA VAL A 29 -8.20 -2.42 7.26
C VAL A 29 -8.65 -2.22 8.71
N LEU A 30 -9.49 -1.20 8.97
CA LEU A 30 -10.20 -1.09 10.25
C LEU A 30 -11.47 -1.96 10.26
N GLU A 31 -11.86 -2.37 11.46
CA GLU A 31 -13.01 -3.21 11.85
C GLU A 31 -14.29 -3.07 11.00
N PRO A 32 -15.18 -4.09 11.04
CA PRO A 32 -15.72 -4.73 9.85
C PRO A 32 -16.13 -3.72 8.78
N LEU A 33 -15.43 -3.79 7.64
CA LEU A 33 -15.74 -3.05 6.44
C LEU A 33 -17.24 -3.17 6.11
N ARG A 34 -17.89 -2.02 5.95
CA ARG A 34 -19.27 -1.94 5.49
C ARG A 34 -19.30 -1.40 4.08
N CYS A 35 -20.25 -1.88 3.28
CA CYS A 35 -20.35 -1.59 1.85
C CYS A 35 -21.44 -0.56 1.51
N ASP A 36 -21.82 0.27 2.47
CA ASP A 36 -22.91 1.24 2.44
C ASP A 36 -22.47 2.65 2.88
N ALA A 37 -21.17 2.92 2.96
CA ALA A 37 -20.66 4.24 3.31
C ALA A 37 -21.06 5.30 2.26
N ASP A 38 -21.39 6.50 2.75
CA ASP A 38 -21.78 7.62 1.89
C ASP A 38 -20.54 8.24 1.22
N LYS A 39 -20.53 8.14 -0.12
CA LYS A 39 -19.46 8.65 -0.99
C LYS A 39 -19.32 10.17 -0.98
N VAL A 40 -20.38 10.90 -0.64
CA VAL A 40 -20.42 12.38 -0.77
C VAL A 40 -20.56 13.11 0.56
N SER A 41 -20.46 12.40 1.68
CA SER A 41 -20.53 12.97 3.02
C SER A 41 -19.45 14.02 3.25
N ASP A 42 -19.80 15.07 4.01
CA ASP A 42 -18.84 16.12 4.36
C ASP A 42 -17.69 15.59 5.21
N HIS A 43 -17.97 14.62 6.08
CA HIS A 43 -16.93 13.90 6.82
C HIS A 43 -15.91 13.26 5.90
N ALA A 44 -16.32 12.56 4.84
CA ALA A 44 -15.39 11.93 3.91
C ALA A 44 -14.55 12.96 3.13
N LYS A 45 -15.14 14.11 2.76
CA LYS A 45 -14.40 15.22 2.13
C LYS A 45 -13.34 15.77 3.07
N ASP A 46 -13.69 16.05 4.32
CA ASP A 46 -12.77 16.56 5.34
C ASP A 46 -11.57 15.61 5.54
N VAL A 47 -11.82 14.29 5.54
CA VAL A 47 -10.76 13.29 5.65
C VAL A 47 -9.86 13.34 4.42
N ILE A 48 -10.42 13.34 3.21
CA ILE A 48 -9.65 13.38 1.95
C ILE A 48 -8.78 14.63 1.86
N GLU A 49 -9.32 15.79 2.23
CA GLU A 49 -8.58 17.07 2.24
C GLU A 49 -7.39 17.04 3.21
N LYS A 50 -7.51 16.33 4.33
CA LYS A 50 -6.42 16.21 5.32
C LYS A 50 -5.35 15.20 4.91
N VAL A 51 -5.75 14.09 4.30
CA VAL A 51 -4.82 12.97 4.01
C VAL A 51 -4.26 13.01 2.60
N GLY A 52 -4.92 13.67 1.64
CA GLY A 52 -4.45 13.77 0.26
C GLY A 52 -3.09 14.46 0.18
N GLY A 53 -2.07 13.74 -0.28
CA GLY A 53 -0.71 14.27 -0.32
C GLY A 53 -0.03 14.37 1.04
N LEU A 54 -0.56 13.74 2.10
CA LEU A 54 0.06 13.72 3.42
C LEU A 54 1.40 12.98 3.39
N HIS A 55 2.43 13.61 3.96
CA HIS A 55 3.73 12.99 4.22
C HIS A 55 3.81 12.61 5.69
N GLY A 56 3.75 11.32 5.98
CA GLY A 56 3.94 10.77 7.31
C GLY A 56 5.38 10.29 7.52
N GLU A 57 5.69 9.85 8.74
CA GLU A 57 6.98 9.24 9.03
C GLU A 57 7.05 7.86 8.35
N GLY A 58 7.78 7.77 7.23
CA GLY A 58 7.99 6.52 6.50
C GLY A 58 6.90 6.16 5.48
N PHE A 59 5.93 7.04 5.22
CA PHE A 59 4.93 6.84 4.17
C PHE A 59 4.48 8.15 3.52
N VAL A 60 3.91 8.06 2.32
CA VAL A 60 3.31 9.20 1.61
C VAL A 60 1.98 8.76 1.02
N VAL A 61 0.91 9.53 1.27
CA VAL A 61 -0.39 9.30 0.64
C VAL A 61 -0.36 9.88 -0.76
N ARG A 62 -0.47 9.00 -1.77
CA ARG A 62 -0.48 9.39 -3.19
C ARG A 62 -1.87 9.75 -3.68
N PHE A 63 -2.88 9.06 -3.16
CA PHE A 63 -4.25 9.22 -3.60
C PHE A 63 -5.22 8.85 -2.47
N ALA A 64 -6.34 9.55 -2.37
CA ALA A 64 -7.40 9.21 -1.44
C ALA A 64 -8.76 9.48 -2.07
N GLN A 65 -9.72 8.60 -1.81
CA GLN A 65 -11.05 8.69 -2.41
C GLN A 65 -12.12 8.19 -1.45
N SER A 66 -13.27 8.86 -1.45
CA SER A 66 -14.46 8.39 -0.74
C SER A 66 -15.17 7.35 -1.58
N THR A 67 -15.48 6.21 -0.95
CA THR A 67 -16.07 5.05 -1.60
C THR A 67 -17.21 4.47 -0.75
N ARG A 68 -17.82 3.39 -1.23
CA ARG A 68 -18.80 2.63 -0.43
C ARG A 68 -18.18 1.87 0.75
N LEU A 69 -16.86 1.73 0.80
CA LEU A 69 -16.10 1.22 1.95
C LEU A 69 -15.77 2.32 2.98
N GLY A 70 -16.07 3.58 2.67
CA GLY A 70 -15.51 4.75 3.32
C GLY A 70 -14.31 5.29 2.55
N VAL A 71 -13.42 6.02 3.22
CA VAL A 71 -12.24 6.61 2.56
C VAL A 71 -11.17 5.54 2.37
N VAL A 72 -10.72 5.38 1.12
CA VAL A 72 -9.61 4.50 0.73
C VAL A 72 -8.40 5.39 0.41
N ALA A 73 -7.26 5.12 1.05
CA ALA A 73 -6.00 5.80 0.79
C ALA A 73 -4.97 4.86 0.16
N LEU A 74 -4.33 5.32 -0.91
CA LEU A 74 -3.23 4.63 -1.57
C LEU A 74 -1.92 5.30 -1.17
N VAL A 75 -0.98 4.52 -0.66
CA VAL A 75 0.24 5.05 -0.03
C VAL A 75 1.49 4.35 -0.57
N THR A 76 2.58 5.11 -0.69
CA THR A 76 3.94 4.55 -0.86
C THR A 76 4.63 4.49 0.50
N GLY A 77 5.48 3.50 0.73
CA GLY A 77 6.26 3.35 1.97
C GLY A 77 5.68 2.30 2.92
N ASP A 78 5.83 2.53 4.23
CA ASP A 78 5.46 1.58 5.29
C ASP A 78 3.94 1.56 5.52
N LEU A 79 3.27 0.49 5.08
CA LEU A 79 1.82 0.30 5.27
C LEU A 79 1.40 0.14 6.73
N THR A 80 2.29 -0.34 7.60
CA THR A 80 1.98 -0.51 9.03
C THR A 80 1.91 0.85 9.70
N LYS A 81 2.92 1.71 9.46
CA LYS A 81 2.93 3.10 9.95
C LYS A 81 1.82 3.95 9.33
N ALA A 82 1.58 3.76 8.03
CA ALA A 82 0.47 4.42 7.34
C ALA A 82 -0.87 3.98 7.93
N GLY A 83 -1.04 2.68 8.17
CA GLY A 83 -2.20 2.08 8.81
C GLY A 83 -2.51 2.72 10.16
N SER A 84 -1.59 2.63 11.12
CA SER A 84 -1.80 3.21 12.46
C SER A 84 -2.11 4.71 12.40
N THR A 85 -1.42 5.47 11.55
CA THR A 85 -1.64 6.91 11.45
C THR A 85 -2.98 7.24 10.79
N LEU A 86 -3.24 6.72 9.59
CA LEU A 86 -4.37 7.12 8.76
C LEU A 86 -5.69 6.56 9.28
N VAL A 87 -5.70 5.32 9.77
CA VAL A 87 -6.95 4.71 10.23
C VAL A 87 -7.32 5.25 11.62
N GLU A 88 -6.36 5.32 12.56
CA GLU A 88 -6.65 5.70 13.95
C GLU A 88 -6.84 7.21 14.14
N GLN A 89 -6.07 8.04 13.43
CA GLN A 89 -6.09 9.50 13.63
C GLN A 89 -7.02 10.23 12.64
N TYR A 90 -7.13 9.72 11.41
CA TYR A 90 -7.89 10.39 10.35
C TYR A 90 -9.18 9.67 9.97
N GLY A 91 -9.42 8.44 10.45
CA GLY A 91 -10.62 7.68 10.12
C GLY A 91 -10.63 7.14 8.68
N VAL A 92 -9.46 6.95 8.06
CA VAL A 92 -9.35 6.22 6.79
C VAL A 92 -9.80 4.77 7.00
N SER A 93 -10.66 4.27 6.12
CA SER A 93 -11.27 2.94 6.26
C SER A 93 -10.35 1.84 5.73
N VAL A 94 -9.65 2.11 4.62
CA VAL A 94 -8.69 1.19 4.01
C VAL A 94 -7.44 1.92 3.58
N VAL A 95 -6.27 1.35 3.93
CA VAL A 95 -4.97 1.77 3.45
C VAL A 95 -4.39 0.67 2.57
N ALA A 96 -4.08 0.99 1.32
CA ALA A 96 -3.47 0.05 0.38
C ALA A 96 -2.17 0.62 -0.21
N ALA A 97 -1.26 -0.26 -0.64
CA ALA A 97 -0.06 0.16 -1.35
C ALA A 97 -0.42 0.83 -2.68
N TRP A 98 0.22 1.96 -2.98
CA TRP A 98 0.21 2.58 -4.31
C TRP A 98 0.94 1.67 -5.29
N ASP A 99 0.34 1.42 -6.45
CA ASP A 99 1.00 0.69 -7.53
C ASP A 99 1.96 1.63 -8.27
N GLU A 100 3.27 1.47 -8.05
CA GLU A 100 4.29 2.34 -8.66
C GLU A 100 4.36 2.24 -10.19
N SER A 101 3.74 1.23 -10.81
CA SER A 101 3.59 1.16 -12.27
C SER A 101 2.57 2.16 -12.83
N VAL A 102 1.80 2.80 -11.96
CA VAL A 102 0.82 3.82 -12.33
C VAL A 102 1.51 5.17 -12.52
N GLU A 103 1.62 5.60 -13.77
CA GLU A 103 2.25 6.89 -14.14
C GLU A 103 1.39 8.12 -13.80
N GLU A 104 0.05 7.98 -13.79
CA GLU A 104 -0.89 9.08 -13.57
C GLU A 104 -1.69 8.87 -12.28
N ILE A 105 -1.44 9.72 -11.27
CA ILE A 105 -2.13 9.70 -9.96
C ILE A 105 -3.65 9.76 -10.13
N GLY A 106 -4.15 10.54 -11.10
CA GLY A 106 -5.58 10.69 -11.38
C GLY A 106 -6.24 9.38 -11.82
N LYS A 107 -6.32 9.14 -13.14
CA LYS A 107 -7.04 7.98 -13.68
C LYS A 107 -6.54 6.64 -13.13
N GLY A 108 -5.25 6.54 -12.83
CA GLY A 108 -4.66 5.33 -12.28
C GLY A 108 -5.05 5.08 -10.82
N GLY A 109 -5.06 6.13 -9.98
CA GLY A 109 -5.52 6.04 -8.60
C GLY A 109 -6.98 5.63 -8.49
N PHE A 110 -7.86 6.21 -9.32
CA PHE A 110 -9.28 5.81 -9.37
C PHE A 110 -9.45 4.32 -9.67
N ARG A 111 -8.79 3.80 -10.73
CA ARG A 111 -8.88 2.38 -11.09
C ARG A 111 -8.35 1.46 -9.98
N GLN A 112 -7.29 1.87 -9.31
CA GLN A 112 -6.74 1.09 -8.21
C GLN A 112 -7.68 1.05 -7.00
N VAL A 113 -8.28 2.19 -6.64
CA VAL A 113 -9.32 2.24 -5.60
C VAL A 113 -10.52 1.37 -5.98
N ASP A 114 -11.01 1.43 -7.22
CA ASP A 114 -12.14 0.60 -7.67
C ASP A 114 -11.86 -0.91 -7.51
N ARG A 115 -10.63 -1.34 -7.78
CA ARG A 115 -10.19 -2.74 -7.55
C ARG A 115 -10.20 -3.10 -6.07
N VAL A 116 -9.63 -2.25 -5.20
CA VAL A 116 -9.68 -2.45 -3.73
C VAL A 116 -11.14 -2.54 -3.25
N VAL A 117 -12.02 -1.68 -3.78
CA VAL A 117 -13.44 -1.70 -3.43
C VAL A 117 -14.11 -2.99 -3.89
N ALA A 118 -13.82 -3.48 -5.10
CA ALA A 118 -14.42 -4.70 -5.63
C ALA A 118 -14.02 -5.95 -4.84
N GLU A 119 -12.79 -6.00 -4.31
CA GLU A 119 -12.27 -7.11 -3.49
C GLU A 119 -13.00 -7.24 -2.15
N HIS A 120 -13.44 -6.13 -1.56
CA HIS A 120 -14.10 -6.12 -0.25
C HIS A 120 -15.63 -5.93 -0.31
N CYS A 121 -16.15 -5.33 -1.38
CA CYS A 121 -17.57 -5.10 -1.62
C CYS A 121 -18.01 -5.65 -2.97
N PRO A 122 -17.97 -6.99 -3.17
CA PRO A 122 -18.50 -7.61 -4.37
C PRO A 122 -20.00 -7.29 -4.48
N SER A 123 -20.41 -6.84 -5.64
CA SER A 123 -21.81 -6.54 -6.00
C SER A 123 -22.65 -7.78 -6.18
#